data_AF-A0A162EJ97-F1
#
_entry.id   AF-A0A162EJ97-F1
#
_cell.length_a   1.000
_cell.length_b   1.000
_cell.length_c   1.000
_cell.angle_alpha   90.00
_cell.angle_beta   90.00
_cell.angle_gamma   90.00
#
_symmetry.space_group_name_H-M   'P 1'
#
loop_
_entity.id
_entity.type
_entity.pdbx_description
1 polymer ?
#
loop_
_entity_poly.entity_id
_entity_poly.type
_entity_poly.pdbx_seq_one_letter_code
_entity_poly.pdbx_strand_id
1 'polypeptide(L)'
;MANTYKRLVVIGDSGVYGWGDREGGGWCERLRCQWMSLPDAPVVYQLGIRGDGLESVAKRWQQEWQSRGELRRQVPDAVLLAVGLNDTARIGRPDGRPQLTAEAFRFGLQQMLTEMKHLTKVMVMGLTPVDEAVMPFAQCLWYSNQSGAVYEAQLEEACLEVDVPFLPLHNAMLNEPAWLSWIEPDGIHLNSEGHDWIHHRVMAWTSLLEWAQLEPLTNFTPTVG
;
A
#
# COMPACT_ATOMS: atom_id res chain seq x y z
N MET A 1 -17.03 5.94 29.60
CA MET A 1 -16.80 4.72 28.79
C MET A 1 -15.52 4.99 28.02
N ALA A 2 -14.54 4.08 28.01
CA ALA A 2 -13.34 4.29 27.21
C ALA A 2 -13.76 4.32 25.73
N ASN A 3 -13.46 5.42 25.04
CA ASN A 3 -13.73 5.53 23.61
C ASN A 3 -12.83 4.51 22.91
N THR A 4 -13.40 3.42 22.39
CA THR A 4 -12.63 2.43 21.64
C THR A 4 -12.60 2.85 20.18
N TYR A 5 -11.58 3.60 19.80
CA TYR A 5 -11.29 3.94 18.41
C TYR A 5 -11.08 2.65 17.60
N LYS A 6 -11.55 2.66 16.35
CA LYS A 6 -11.18 1.60 15.39
C LYS A 6 -9.68 1.63 15.14
N ARG A 7 -9.10 0.50 14.76
CA ARG A 7 -7.67 0.38 14.45
C ARG A 7 -7.46 -0.14 13.04
N LEU A 8 -6.73 0.63 12.24
CA LEU A 8 -6.24 0.25 10.92
C LEU A 8 -4.77 -0.13 11.03
N VAL A 9 -4.43 -1.34 10.63
CA VAL A 9 -3.02 -1.75 10.47
C VAL A 9 -2.68 -1.72 9.00
N VAL A 10 -1.70 -0.90 8.61
CA VAL A 10 -1.21 -0.81 7.24
C VAL A 10 0.06 -1.65 7.11
N ILE A 11 0.03 -2.70 6.29
CA ILE A 11 1.13 -3.67 6.15
C ILE A 11 1.65 -3.64 4.72
N GLY A 12 2.97 -3.62 4.56
CA GLY A 12 3.56 -3.63 3.24
C GLY A 12 5.06 -3.40 3.22
N ASP A 13 5.52 -2.75 2.18
CA ASP A 13 6.93 -2.60 1.86
C ASP A 13 7.49 -1.19 2.16
N SER A 14 8.50 -0.74 1.41
CA SER A 14 9.09 0.59 1.54
C SER A 14 8.12 1.73 1.21
N GLY A 15 7.10 1.48 0.38
CA GLY A 15 6.04 2.45 0.09
C GLY A 15 5.19 2.72 1.33
N VAL A 16 4.80 1.67 2.05
CA VAL A 16 4.11 1.81 3.35
C VAL A 16 5.01 2.46 4.40
N TYR A 17 6.31 2.10 4.40
CA TYR A 17 7.28 2.70 5.32
C TYR A 17 7.39 4.23 5.14
N GLY A 18 7.07 4.76 3.96
CA GLY A 18 7.24 6.16 3.61
C GLY A 18 8.63 6.50 3.08
N TRP A 19 9.37 5.50 2.60
CA TRP A 19 10.73 5.75 2.09
C TRP A 19 10.70 6.66 0.87
N GLY A 20 11.66 7.59 0.80
CA GLY A 20 11.79 8.59 -0.26
C GLY A 20 11.16 9.94 0.09
N ASP A 21 10.18 9.96 0.99
CA ASP A 21 9.56 11.21 1.45
C ASP A 21 10.31 11.80 2.65
N ARG A 22 10.98 12.93 2.40
CA ARG A 22 11.79 13.64 3.39
C ARG A 22 11.02 14.71 4.16
N GLU A 23 9.76 14.95 3.81
CA GLU A 23 8.96 16.06 4.35
C GLU A 23 7.78 15.54 5.17
N GLY A 24 6.97 14.66 4.60
CA GLY A 24 5.72 14.18 5.21
C GLY A 24 5.78 12.78 5.79
N GLY A 25 6.92 12.09 5.71
CA GLY A 25 7.13 10.75 6.28
C GLY A 25 6.35 9.62 5.59
N GLY A 26 5.82 9.85 4.39
CA GLY A 26 5.06 8.90 3.58
C GLY A 26 3.54 9.13 3.60
N TRP A 27 2.84 8.49 2.65
CA TRP A 27 1.38 8.60 2.53
C TRP A 27 0.64 8.08 3.78
N CYS A 28 1.17 7.02 4.42
CA CYS A 28 0.57 6.43 5.61
C CYS A 28 0.74 7.34 6.84
N GLU A 29 1.83 8.10 6.92
CA GLU A 29 2.04 9.07 8.00
C GLU A 29 1.14 10.30 7.83
N ARG A 30 0.93 10.78 6.60
CA ARG A 30 -0.07 11.81 6.29
C ARG A 30 -1.46 11.37 6.72
N LEU A 31 -1.86 10.15 6.34
CA LEU A 31 -3.15 9.57 6.73
C LEU A 31 -3.30 9.54 8.26
N ARG A 32 -2.28 9.02 8.95
CA ARG A 32 -2.26 8.94 10.42
C ARG A 32 -2.40 10.32 11.06
N CYS A 33 -1.61 11.31 10.62
CA CYS A 33 -1.66 12.67 11.14
C CYS A 33 -3.02 13.34 10.91
N GLN A 34 -3.57 13.19 9.71
CA GLN A 34 -4.88 13.75 9.36
C GLN A 34 -5.99 13.12 10.21
N TRP A 35 -6.06 11.78 10.29
CA TRP A 35 -7.09 11.10 11.07
C TRP A 35 -6.95 11.38 12.57
N MET A 36 -5.72 11.47 13.09
CA MET A 36 -5.50 11.83 14.50
C MET A 36 -6.00 13.25 14.86
N SER A 37 -6.20 14.14 13.87
CA SER A 37 -6.80 15.46 14.08
C SER A 37 -8.34 15.45 14.10
N LEU A 38 -8.97 14.36 13.68
CA LEU A 38 -10.41 14.21 13.61
C LEU A 38 -10.94 13.51 14.87
N PRO A 39 -12.09 13.96 15.43
CA PRO A 39 -12.73 13.24 16.52
C PRO A 39 -13.18 11.86 16.05
N ASP A 40 -12.99 10.85 16.90
CA ASP A 40 -13.47 9.47 16.70
C ASP A 40 -12.91 8.72 15.47
N ALA A 41 -11.95 9.31 14.75
CA ALA A 41 -11.32 8.64 13.61
C ALA A 41 -10.47 7.43 14.04
N PRO A 42 -10.26 6.45 13.14
CA PRO A 42 -9.44 5.28 13.46
C PRO A 42 -7.98 5.63 13.76
N VAL A 43 -7.37 4.86 14.67
CA VAL A 43 -5.92 4.85 14.89
C VAL A 43 -5.25 4.08 13.76
N VAL A 44 -4.15 4.62 13.22
CA VAL A 44 -3.39 4.00 12.13
C VAL A 44 -2.04 3.51 12.63
N TYR A 45 -1.75 2.23 12.39
CA TYR A 45 -0.45 1.59 12.65
C TYR A 45 0.25 1.26 11.33
N GLN A 46 1.36 1.94 11.05
CA GLN A 46 2.18 1.71 9.86
C GLN A 46 3.21 0.60 10.14
N LEU A 47 3.19 -0.48 9.34
CA LEU A 47 4.06 -1.66 9.46
C LEU A 47 4.72 -2.06 8.12
N GLY A 48 5.24 -1.06 7.42
CA GLY A 48 6.05 -1.18 6.22
C GLY A 48 7.48 -1.60 6.53
N ILE A 49 8.03 -2.56 5.78
CA ILE A 49 9.42 -2.98 5.86
C ILE A 49 10.05 -2.92 4.47
N ARG A 50 11.18 -2.22 4.35
CA ARG A 50 11.86 -2.05 3.06
C ARG A 50 12.26 -3.42 2.47
N GLY A 51 11.92 -3.62 1.20
CA GLY A 51 12.24 -4.84 0.46
C GLY A 51 11.28 -6.00 0.71
N ASP A 52 10.23 -5.82 1.51
CA ASP A 52 9.23 -6.87 1.69
C ASP A 52 8.51 -7.17 0.36
N GLY A 53 8.47 -8.46 0.03
CA GLY A 53 7.52 -9.02 -0.91
C GLY A 53 6.45 -9.82 -0.18
N LEU A 54 5.58 -10.48 -0.95
CA LEU A 54 4.46 -11.25 -0.44
C LEU A 54 4.86 -12.29 0.61
N GLU A 55 5.93 -13.06 0.37
CA GLU A 55 6.39 -14.10 1.30
C GLU A 55 6.86 -13.54 2.65
N SER A 56 7.46 -12.35 2.66
CA SER A 56 7.92 -11.70 3.89
C SER A 56 6.73 -11.22 4.71
N VAL A 57 5.75 -10.58 4.06
CA VAL A 57 4.50 -10.16 4.71
C VAL A 57 3.75 -11.35 5.26
N ALA A 58 3.59 -12.43 4.48
CA ALA A 58 2.90 -13.66 4.89
C ALA A 58 3.45 -14.24 6.21
N LYS A 59 4.76 -14.14 6.44
CA LYS A 59 5.42 -14.66 7.65
C LYS A 59 5.15 -13.83 8.92
N ARG A 60 4.89 -12.53 8.78
CA ARG A 60 4.87 -11.60 9.94
C ARG A 60 3.51 -10.98 10.22
N TRP A 61 2.64 -10.87 9.21
CA TRP A 61 1.46 -10.00 9.28
C TRP A 61 0.58 -10.33 10.50
N GLN A 62 0.34 -11.60 10.78
CA GLN A 62 -0.64 -12.01 11.79
C GLN A 62 -0.14 -11.69 13.20
N GLN A 63 1.11 -12.02 13.51
CA GLN A 63 1.69 -11.76 14.83
C GLN A 63 1.79 -10.25 15.07
N GLU A 64 2.18 -9.49 14.05
CA GLU A 64 2.27 -8.05 14.17
C GLU A 64 0.89 -7.43 14.33
N TRP A 65 -0.08 -7.76 13.48
CA TRP A 65 -1.46 -7.28 13.57
C TRP A 65 -2.08 -7.59 14.94
N GLN A 66 -2.01 -8.82 15.44
CA GLN A 66 -2.57 -9.20 16.74
C GLN A 66 -1.99 -8.38 17.90
N SER A 67 -0.73 -7.95 17.80
CA SER A 67 -0.07 -7.15 18.83
C SER A 67 -0.60 -5.70 18.92
N ARG A 68 -1.41 -5.24 17.95
CA ARG A 68 -1.99 -3.88 17.91
C ARG A 68 -3.44 -3.83 18.42
N GLY A 69 -3.92 -4.89 19.09
CA GLY A 69 -5.22 -4.89 19.75
C GLY A 69 -5.34 -3.95 20.97
N GLU A 70 -4.19 -3.46 21.49
CA GLU A 70 -4.01 -2.59 22.68
C GLU A 70 -4.49 -3.18 24.01
N LEU A 71 -5.71 -3.72 24.04
CA LEU A 71 -6.33 -4.33 25.20
C LEU A 71 -6.36 -5.86 25.06
N ARG A 72 -6.31 -6.55 26.21
CA ARG A 72 -6.30 -8.01 26.26
C ARG A 72 -7.50 -8.59 25.51
N ARG A 73 -7.26 -9.53 24.58
CA ARG A 73 -8.26 -10.19 23.73
C ARG A 73 -8.97 -9.27 22.71
N GLN A 74 -8.47 -8.07 22.49
CA GLN A 74 -8.88 -7.27 21.32
C GLN A 74 -7.88 -7.48 20.19
N VAL A 75 -8.34 -7.25 18.96
CA VAL A 75 -7.54 -7.26 17.74
C VAL A 75 -7.89 -6.02 16.91
N PRO A 76 -7.02 -5.57 15.99
CA PRO A 76 -7.35 -4.46 15.12
C PRO A 76 -8.52 -4.75 14.17
N ASP A 77 -9.25 -3.69 13.83
CA ASP A 77 -10.53 -3.75 13.13
C ASP A 77 -10.40 -3.87 11.61
N ALA A 78 -9.26 -3.46 11.05
CA ALA A 78 -8.91 -3.70 9.65
C ALA A 78 -7.41 -3.79 9.38
N VAL A 79 -7.09 -4.39 8.24
CA VAL A 79 -5.78 -4.36 7.57
C VAL A 79 -5.91 -3.69 6.21
N LEU A 80 -4.99 -2.77 5.92
CA LEU A 80 -4.75 -2.24 4.57
C LEU A 80 -3.40 -2.79 4.08
N LEU A 81 -3.44 -3.63 3.05
CA LEU A 81 -2.27 -4.28 2.48
C LEU A 81 -1.79 -3.50 1.25
N ALA A 82 -0.50 -3.16 1.21
CA ALA A 82 0.14 -2.54 0.06
C ALA A 82 1.53 -3.17 -0.16
N VAL A 83 1.58 -4.23 -0.97
CA VAL A 83 2.79 -5.01 -1.25
C VAL A 83 2.70 -5.61 -2.66
N GLY A 84 3.86 -5.87 -3.26
CA GLY A 84 3.96 -6.64 -4.50
C GLY A 84 4.98 -6.08 -5.49
N LEU A 85 5.41 -4.82 -5.33
CA LEU A 85 6.37 -4.20 -6.24
C LEU A 85 7.70 -4.98 -6.24
N ASN A 86 8.19 -5.36 -5.06
CA ASN A 86 9.41 -6.16 -4.92
C ASN A 86 9.30 -7.54 -5.57
N ASP A 87 8.11 -8.15 -5.60
CA ASP A 87 7.87 -9.44 -6.25
C ASP A 87 7.96 -9.34 -7.79
N THR A 88 7.81 -8.14 -8.37
CA THR A 88 7.95 -7.92 -9.82
C THR A 88 9.40 -7.93 -10.32
N ALA A 89 10.37 -7.75 -9.42
CA ALA A 89 11.77 -7.55 -9.75
C ALA A 89 12.40 -8.78 -10.42
N ARG A 90 13.00 -8.60 -11.59
CA ARG A 90 13.79 -9.64 -12.26
C ARG A 90 15.25 -9.58 -11.85
N ILE A 91 15.84 -10.73 -11.53
CA ILE A 91 17.19 -10.78 -10.96
C ILE A 91 18.27 -10.90 -12.05
N GLY A 92 19.30 -10.06 -11.96
CA GLY A 92 20.55 -10.10 -12.73
C GLY A 92 20.45 -9.45 -14.11
N ARG A 93 19.31 -9.55 -14.80
CA ARG A 93 19.11 -9.02 -16.16
C ARG A 93 17.64 -8.68 -16.44
N PRO A 94 17.33 -7.85 -17.45
CA PRO A 94 15.97 -7.43 -17.78
C PRO A 94 15.01 -8.59 -18.10
N ASP A 95 15.52 -9.68 -18.69
CA ASP A 95 14.79 -10.91 -19.00
C ASP A 95 14.99 -12.00 -17.93
N GLY A 96 15.51 -11.63 -16.76
CA GLY A 96 15.71 -12.50 -15.61
C GLY A 96 14.39 -13.03 -15.06
N ARG A 97 14.46 -13.89 -14.06
CA ARG A 97 13.26 -14.42 -13.39
C ARG A 97 12.94 -13.59 -12.15
N PRO A 98 11.65 -13.32 -11.89
CA PRO A 98 11.22 -12.83 -10.58
C PRO A 98 11.34 -13.92 -9.51
N GLN A 99 11.33 -13.54 -8.24
CA GLN A 99 11.36 -14.48 -7.12
C GLN A 99 10.11 -15.37 -7.11
N LEU A 100 8.94 -14.74 -7.26
CA LEU A 100 7.67 -15.42 -7.51
C LEU A 100 7.25 -15.15 -8.95
N THR A 101 6.61 -16.11 -9.62
CA THR A 101 5.92 -15.78 -10.88
C THR A 101 4.62 -15.03 -10.58
N ALA A 102 4.02 -14.38 -11.57
CA ALA A 102 2.76 -13.67 -11.41
C ALA A 102 1.65 -14.60 -10.89
N GLU A 103 1.59 -15.83 -11.39
CA GLU A 103 0.62 -16.85 -10.97
C GLU A 103 0.88 -17.34 -9.54
N ALA A 104 2.15 -17.56 -9.18
CA ALA A 104 2.54 -17.95 -7.82
C ALA A 104 2.25 -16.84 -6.81
N PHE A 105 2.52 -15.59 -7.19
CA PHE A 105 2.18 -14.41 -6.42
C PHE A 105 0.66 -14.31 -6.21
N ARG A 106 -0.15 -14.44 -7.27
CA ARG A 106 -1.62 -14.44 -7.16
C ARG A 106 -2.13 -15.52 -6.21
N PHE A 107 -1.64 -16.75 -6.38
CA PHE A 107 -2.02 -17.86 -5.52
C PHE A 107 -1.68 -17.59 -4.05
N GLY A 108 -0.44 -17.17 -3.76
CA GLY A 108 -0.02 -16.85 -2.40
C GLY A 108 -0.82 -15.70 -1.78
N LEU A 109 -1.12 -14.67 -2.57
CA LEU A 109 -1.91 -13.52 -2.14
C LEU A 109 -3.34 -13.95 -1.80
N GLN A 110 -3.98 -14.76 -2.65
CA GLN A 110 -5.32 -15.27 -2.41
C GLN A 110 -5.42 -16.07 -1.10
N GLN A 111 -4.43 -16.92 -0.81
CA GLN A 111 -4.36 -17.65 0.46
C GLN A 111 -4.26 -16.68 1.64
N MET A 112 -3.34 -15.73 1.57
CA MET A 112 -3.13 -14.75 2.63
C MET A 112 -4.37 -13.88 2.86
N LEU A 113 -5.04 -13.40 1.81
CA LEU A 113 -6.27 -12.60 1.92
C LEU A 113 -7.42 -13.42 2.51
N THR A 114 -7.53 -14.70 2.14
CA THR A 114 -8.54 -15.60 2.71
C THR A 114 -8.35 -15.75 4.22
N GLU A 115 -7.10 -15.98 4.66
CA GLU A 115 -6.76 -16.05 6.08
C GLU A 115 -7.05 -14.75 6.83
N MET A 116 -6.65 -13.60 6.27
CA MET A 116 -6.89 -12.29 6.87
C MET A 116 -8.40 -11.99 6.99
N LYS A 117 -9.20 -12.30 5.97
CA LYS A 117 -10.66 -12.02 5.94
C LYS A 117 -11.44 -12.80 7.00
N HIS A 118 -10.94 -13.96 7.44
CA HIS A 118 -11.51 -14.70 8.57
C HIS A 118 -11.28 -14.01 9.92
N LEU A 119 -10.31 -13.11 10.01
CA LEU A 119 -9.85 -12.50 11.26
C LEU A 119 -10.19 -11.01 11.38
N THR A 120 -10.25 -10.29 10.27
CA THR A 120 -10.44 -8.83 10.24
C THR A 120 -10.95 -8.34 8.89
N LYS A 121 -11.31 -7.05 8.80
CA LYS A 121 -11.60 -6.43 7.50
C LYS A 121 -10.30 -6.21 6.74
N VAL A 122 -10.31 -6.47 5.44
CA VAL A 122 -9.12 -6.36 4.60
C VAL A 122 -9.42 -5.45 3.43
N MET A 123 -8.45 -4.64 3.07
CA MET A 123 -8.43 -3.76 1.89
C MET A 123 -7.03 -3.86 1.28
N VAL A 124 -6.93 -3.70 -0.04
CA VAL A 124 -5.65 -3.83 -0.77
C VAL A 124 -5.43 -2.62 -1.68
N MET A 125 -4.19 -2.16 -1.79
CA MET A 125 -3.76 -1.14 -2.73
C MET A 125 -2.89 -1.74 -3.85
N GLY A 126 -2.97 -1.13 -5.02
CA GLY A 126 -2.14 -1.44 -6.17
C GLY A 126 -0.70 -1.01 -6.02
N LEU A 127 0.05 -1.13 -7.12
CA LEU A 127 1.48 -0.91 -7.20
C LEU A 127 1.78 0.50 -7.72
N THR A 128 3.00 0.96 -7.46
CA THR A 128 3.50 2.21 -8.03
C THR A 128 4.35 1.92 -9.28
N PRO A 129 4.37 2.84 -10.26
CA PRO A 129 5.25 2.74 -11.42
C PRO A 129 6.72 2.94 -11.02
N VAL A 130 7.60 2.58 -11.96
CA VAL A 130 9.06 2.72 -11.83
C VAL A 130 9.62 3.53 -13.00
N ASP A 131 10.77 4.16 -12.79
CA ASP A 131 11.58 4.71 -13.88
C ASP A 131 12.49 3.61 -14.44
N GLU A 132 12.11 3.06 -15.60
CA GLU A 132 12.84 2.00 -16.26
C GLU A 132 14.23 2.43 -16.74
N ALA A 133 14.46 3.74 -16.95
CA ALA A 133 15.75 4.25 -17.41
C ALA A 133 16.85 4.18 -16.33
N VAL A 134 16.45 4.03 -15.06
CA VAL A 134 17.37 3.95 -13.90
C VAL A 134 17.80 2.51 -13.60
N MET A 135 17.14 1.52 -14.20
CA MET A 135 17.43 0.11 -13.94
C MET A 135 18.86 -0.30 -14.37
N PRO A 136 19.52 -1.22 -13.65
CA PRO A 136 19.00 -1.98 -12.51
C PRO A 136 19.08 -1.23 -11.17
N PHE A 137 18.03 -1.35 -10.37
CA PHE A 137 18.06 -1.00 -8.96
C PHE A 137 19.03 -1.90 -8.19
N ALA A 138 19.76 -1.32 -7.23
CA ALA A 138 20.76 -2.01 -6.42
C ALA A 138 21.77 -2.85 -7.24
N GLN A 139 22.03 -2.44 -8.50
CA GLN A 139 22.93 -3.10 -9.45
C GLN A 139 22.49 -4.50 -9.92
N CYS A 140 21.34 -5.02 -9.50
CA CYS A 140 20.93 -6.38 -9.84
C CYS A 140 19.43 -6.62 -10.03
N LEU A 141 18.57 -5.69 -9.64
CA LEU A 141 17.11 -5.85 -9.71
C LEU A 141 16.55 -5.01 -10.87
N TRP A 142 15.86 -5.67 -11.78
CA TRP A 142 15.25 -5.05 -12.95
C TRP A 142 13.74 -5.01 -12.78
N TYR A 143 13.21 -3.80 -12.60
CA TYR A 143 11.77 -3.53 -12.55
C TYR A 143 11.30 -3.03 -13.91
N SER A 144 10.04 -3.27 -14.25
CA SER A 144 9.40 -2.67 -15.43
C SER A 144 7.94 -2.39 -15.17
N ASN A 145 7.40 -1.35 -15.79
CA ASN A 145 5.99 -1.01 -15.75
C ASN A 145 5.13 -2.10 -16.42
N GLN A 146 5.68 -2.83 -17.40
CA GLN A 146 5.01 -4.01 -17.93
C GLN A 146 4.82 -5.10 -16.85
N SER A 147 5.86 -5.38 -16.06
CA SER A 147 5.73 -6.35 -14.95
C SER A 147 4.82 -5.80 -13.85
N GLY A 148 4.93 -4.51 -13.53
CA GLY A 148 4.03 -3.82 -12.59
C GLY A 148 2.57 -3.97 -12.96
N ALA A 149 2.21 -3.70 -14.23
CA ALA A 149 0.83 -3.85 -14.71
C ALA A 149 0.33 -5.31 -14.64
N VAL A 150 1.17 -6.28 -14.97
CA VAL A 150 0.82 -7.71 -14.86
C VAL A 150 0.53 -8.09 -13.40
N TYR A 151 1.39 -7.70 -12.46
CA TYR A 151 1.21 -8.04 -11.05
C TYR A 151 0.07 -7.26 -10.39
N GLU A 152 -0.18 -6.01 -10.80
CA GLU A 152 -1.36 -5.27 -10.35
C GLU A 152 -2.67 -5.94 -10.79
N ALA A 153 -2.72 -6.45 -12.03
CA ALA A 153 -3.87 -7.25 -12.47
C ALA A 153 -4.04 -8.53 -11.64
N GLN A 154 -2.94 -9.18 -11.23
CA GLN A 154 -3.00 -10.33 -10.33
C GLN A 154 -3.48 -9.96 -8.90
N LEU A 155 -3.09 -8.78 -8.38
CA LEU A 155 -3.62 -8.23 -7.13
C LEU A 155 -5.13 -8.04 -7.23
N GLU A 156 -5.59 -7.39 -8.30
CA GLU A 156 -7.01 -7.11 -8.54
C GLU A 156 -7.83 -8.41 -8.67
N GLU A 157 -7.36 -9.39 -9.45
CA GLU A 157 -8.02 -10.68 -9.60
C GLU A 157 -8.11 -11.45 -8.28
N ALA A 158 -7.05 -11.47 -7.47
CA ALA A 158 -7.07 -12.11 -6.16
C ALA A 158 -8.05 -11.42 -5.20
N CYS A 159 -8.09 -10.09 -5.21
CA CYS A 159 -9.03 -9.31 -4.41
C CYS A 159 -10.48 -9.58 -4.83
N LEU A 160 -10.75 -9.66 -6.13
CA LEU A 160 -12.07 -9.97 -6.67
C LEU A 160 -12.55 -11.36 -6.23
N GLU A 161 -11.69 -12.37 -6.33
CA GLU A 161 -12.05 -13.75 -5.95
C GLU A 161 -12.34 -13.93 -4.46
N VAL A 162 -11.67 -13.14 -3.60
CA VAL A 162 -11.85 -13.19 -2.15
C VAL A 162 -12.86 -12.13 -1.67
N ASP A 163 -13.42 -11.32 -2.57
CA ASP A 163 -14.35 -10.21 -2.26
C ASP A 163 -13.72 -9.22 -1.24
N VAL A 164 -12.58 -8.66 -1.65
CA VAL A 164 -11.79 -7.67 -0.90
C VAL A 164 -11.71 -6.37 -1.71
N PRO A 165 -11.98 -5.19 -1.13
CA PRO A 165 -11.84 -3.93 -1.84
C PRO A 165 -10.40 -3.70 -2.31
N PHE A 166 -10.26 -3.26 -3.56
CA PHE A 166 -8.99 -2.98 -4.20
C PHE A 166 -8.93 -1.53 -4.71
N LEU A 167 -7.83 -0.83 -4.42
CA LEU A 167 -7.54 0.50 -4.95
C LEU A 167 -6.42 0.39 -6.01
N PRO A 168 -6.75 0.37 -7.33
CA PRO A 168 -5.73 0.32 -8.37
C PRO A 168 -4.89 1.60 -8.35
N LEU A 169 -3.58 1.54 -8.59
CA LEU A 169 -2.68 2.70 -8.51
C LEU A 169 -1.78 2.84 -9.72
N HIS A 170 -1.26 1.75 -10.30
CA HIS A 170 -0.18 1.80 -11.29
C HIS A 170 -0.56 2.59 -12.54
N ASN A 171 -1.63 2.18 -13.23
CA ASN A 171 -2.12 2.88 -14.41
C ASN A 171 -2.67 4.28 -14.07
N ALA A 172 -3.27 4.44 -12.90
CA ALA A 172 -3.78 5.74 -12.47
C ALA A 172 -2.64 6.75 -12.32
N MET A 173 -1.50 6.33 -11.76
CA MET A 173 -0.32 7.17 -11.62
C MET A 173 0.36 7.42 -12.97
N LEU A 174 0.52 6.39 -13.83
CA LEU A 174 1.13 6.56 -15.15
C LEU A 174 0.38 7.55 -16.06
N ASN A 175 -0.92 7.74 -15.83
CA ASN A 175 -1.73 8.71 -16.56
C ASN A 175 -1.55 10.16 -16.08
N GLU A 176 -0.81 10.39 -14.99
CA GLU A 176 -0.52 11.73 -14.48
C GLU A 176 0.69 12.33 -15.19
N PRO A 177 0.61 13.52 -15.81
CA PRO A 177 1.73 14.09 -16.55
C PRO A 177 3.04 14.24 -15.75
N ALA A 178 2.93 14.40 -14.43
CA ALA A 178 4.06 14.61 -13.52
C ALA A 178 4.61 13.33 -12.90
N TRP A 179 4.04 12.15 -13.16
CA TRP A 179 4.35 10.92 -12.41
C TRP A 179 5.84 10.60 -12.32
N LEU A 180 6.58 10.84 -13.40
CA LEU A 180 8.01 10.55 -13.44
C LEU A 180 8.80 11.46 -12.47
N SER A 181 8.37 12.70 -12.29
CA SER A 181 9.00 13.63 -11.33
C SER A 181 8.72 13.28 -9.86
N TRP A 182 7.77 12.37 -9.61
CA TRP A 182 7.47 11.87 -8.28
C TRP A 182 8.36 10.70 -7.86
N ILE A 183 9.19 10.19 -8.76
CA ILE A 183 10.09 9.07 -8.50
C ILE A 183 11.47 9.62 -8.08
N GLU A 184 11.98 9.07 -6.99
CA GLU A 184 13.33 9.35 -6.49
C GLU A 184 14.40 8.87 -7.50
N PRO A 185 15.63 9.41 -7.43
CA PRO A 185 16.70 9.04 -8.36
C PRO A 185 17.10 7.55 -8.37
N ASP A 186 16.60 6.74 -7.43
CA ASP A 186 16.79 5.29 -7.44
C ASP A 186 15.81 4.53 -8.35
N GLY A 187 14.83 5.24 -8.92
CA GLY A 187 13.92 4.75 -9.95
C GLY A 187 12.73 3.94 -9.44
N ILE A 188 12.58 3.76 -8.11
CA ILE A 188 11.48 2.95 -7.56
C ILE A 188 10.71 3.61 -6.41
N HIS A 189 11.37 4.45 -5.60
CA HIS A 189 10.70 5.05 -4.45
C HIS A 189 10.05 6.38 -4.82
N LEU A 190 8.92 6.69 -4.21
CA LEU A 190 8.27 7.97 -4.39
C LEU A 190 8.87 9.04 -3.47
N ASN A 191 8.93 10.27 -3.96
CA ASN A 191 9.24 11.45 -3.18
C ASN A 191 7.97 12.00 -2.47
N SER A 192 8.11 13.14 -1.81
CA SER A 192 7.03 13.79 -1.06
C SER A 192 5.75 14.01 -1.88
N GLU A 193 5.87 14.39 -3.15
CA GLU A 193 4.72 14.64 -4.04
C GLU A 193 4.02 13.34 -4.44
N GLY A 194 4.78 12.29 -4.76
CA GLY A 194 4.20 10.97 -5.08
C GLY A 194 3.47 10.36 -3.89
N HIS A 195 4.05 10.47 -2.68
CA HIS A 195 3.37 10.06 -1.45
C HIS A 195 2.13 10.90 -1.16
N ASP A 196 2.15 12.20 -1.45
CA ASP A 196 0.99 13.07 -1.33
C ASP A 196 -0.13 12.69 -2.31
N TRP A 197 0.21 12.32 -3.55
CA TRP A 197 -0.76 11.81 -4.53
C TRP A 197 -1.44 10.52 -4.03
N ILE A 198 -0.69 9.57 -3.48
CA ILE A 198 -1.27 8.35 -2.89
C ILE A 198 -2.19 8.70 -1.72
N HIS A 199 -1.76 9.62 -0.85
CA HIS A 199 -2.55 10.07 0.29
C HIS A 199 -3.92 10.62 -0.16
N HIS A 200 -3.95 11.48 -1.18
CA HIS A 200 -5.20 12.00 -1.76
C HIS A 200 -6.10 10.89 -2.32
N ARG A 201 -5.52 9.90 -3.01
CA ARG A 201 -6.26 8.75 -3.55
C ARG A 201 -6.90 7.91 -2.44
N VAL A 202 -6.16 7.68 -1.36
CA VAL A 202 -6.64 6.96 -0.17
C VAL A 202 -7.75 7.75 0.54
N MET A 203 -7.60 9.07 0.68
CA MET A 203 -8.59 9.97 1.28
C MET A 203 -9.82 10.24 0.40
N ALA A 204 -9.83 9.77 -0.85
CA ALA A 204 -10.98 9.78 -1.75
C ALA A 204 -11.59 8.38 -1.92
N TRP A 205 -11.01 7.35 -1.30
CA TRP A 205 -11.44 5.97 -1.53
C TRP A 205 -12.62 5.58 -0.64
N THR A 206 -13.79 5.45 -1.27
CA THR A 206 -15.07 5.15 -0.60
C THR A 206 -14.99 3.96 0.37
N SER A 207 -14.40 2.83 -0.04
CA SER A 207 -14.35 1.63 0.81
C SER A 207 -13.62 1.85 2.14
N LEU A 208 -12.53 2.62 2.11
CA LEU A 208 -11.79 2.95 3.34
C LEU A 208 -12.57 3.92 4.22
N LEU A 209 -13.17 4.95 3.62
CA LEU A 209 -13.88 5.99 4.34
C LEU A 209 -15.19 5.50 4.95
N GLU A 210 -15.97 4.68 4.23
CA GLU A 210 -17.15 4.02 4.76
C GLU A 210 -16.80 3.12 5.95
N TRP A 211 -15.71 2.35 5.84
CA TRP A 211 -15.21 1.56 6.96
C TRP A 211 -14.79 2.46 8.14
N ALA A 212 -14.11 3.57 7.86
CA ALA A 212 -13.67 4.54 8.85
C ALA A 212 -14.81 5.36 9.46
N GLN A 213 -16.00 5.36 8.85
CA GLN A 213 -17.13 6.26 9.15
C GLN A 213 -16.75 7.73 8.99
N LEU A 214 -16.00 8.02 7.93
CA LEU A 214 -15.58 9.35 7.54
C LEU A 214 -16.20 9.72 6.19
N GLU A 215 -16.46 11.00 5.97
CA GLU A 215 -16.89 11.51 4.67
C GLU A 215 -15.68 11.72 3.75
N PRO A 216 -15.83 11.53 2.42
CA PRO A 216 -14.79 11.87 1.46
C PRO A 216 -14.40 13.34 1.53
N LEU A 217 -13.12 13.62 1.27
CA LEU A 217 -12.69 14.99 0.99
C LEU A 217 -13.43 15.47 -0.26
N THR A 218 -14.49 16.25 -0.08
CA THR A 218 -15.07 17.07 -1.14
C THR A 218 -14.20 18.31 -1.27
N ASN A 219 -13.65 18.52 -2.47
CA ASN A 219 -12.67 19.56 -2.80
C ASN A 219 -12.74 20.82 -1.93
N PHE A 220 -11.62 21.15 -1.29
CA PHE A 220 -11.39 22.49 -0.73
C PHE A 220 -11.48 23.51 -1.87
N THR A 221 -12.54 24.30 -1.89
CA THR A 221 -12.52 25.60 -2.56
C THR A 221 -11.37 26.40 -1.94
N PRO A 222 -10.42 26.96 -2.72
CA PRO A 222 -9.43 27.86 -2.15
C PRO A 222 -10.18 29.05 -1.55
N THR A 223 -10.13 29.23 -0.23
CA THR A 223 -10.44 30.53 0.36
C THR A 223 -9.35 31.47 -0.10
N VAL A 224 -9.64 32.21 -1.17
CA VAL A 224 -8.90 33.40 -1.57
C VAL A 224 -9.03 34.38 -0.40
N GLY A 225 -7.94 34.54 0.34
CA GLY A 225 -7.72 35.62 1.30
C GLY A 225 -6.81 36.67 0.69
#